data_AF-A0A7C1KNC2-F1
#
_entry.id   AF-A0A7C1KNC2-F1
#
_cell.length_a   1.000
_cell.length_b   1.000
_cell.length_c   1.000
_cell.angle_alpha   90.00
_cell.angle_beta   90.00
_cell.angle_gamma   90.00
#
_symmetry.space_group_name_H-M   'P 1'
#
loop_
_entity.id
_entity.type
_entity.pdbx_description
1 polymer ?
#
loop_
_entity_poly.entity_id
_entity_poly.type
_entity_poly.pdbx_seq_one_letter_code
_entity_poly.pdbx_strand_id
1 'polypeptide(L)' 'MKQFLKILSFIFILAFLSSSLHAQQTTTVIRVVDGDTLKIRYWEKDESIRLIGIEAPEDITVNREEVSSLVEAIDKIC' A
#
# COMPACT_ATOMS: atom_id res chain seq x y z
N MET A 1 -31.72 -37.31 12.56
CA MET A 1 -31.40 -36.40 11.43
C MET A 1 -31.55 -34.91 11.75
N LYS A 2 -32.69 -34.44 12.31
CA LYS A 2 -32.91 -33.00 12.61
C LYS A 2 -31.87 -32.36 13.55
N GLN A 3 -31.38 -33.13 14.53
CA GLN A 3 -30.35 -32.65 15.48
C GLN A 3 -28.98 -32.45 14.79
N PHE A 4 -28.65 -33.30 13.82
CA PHE A 4 -27.43 -33.20 13.04
C PHE A 4 -27.44 -31.95 12.15
N LEU A 5 -28.60 -31.62 11.58
CA LEU A 5 -28.78 -30.41 10.77
C LEU A 5 -28.60 -29.12 11.58
N LYS A 6 -29.04 -29.11 12.86
CA LYS A 6 -28.81 -27.98 13.76
C LYS A 6 -27.34 -27.81 14.12
N ILE A 7 -26.64 -28.91 14.37
CA ILE A 7 -25.20 -28.90 14.67
C ILE A 7 -24.41 -28.38 13.46
N LEU A 8 -24.74 -28.86 12.25
CA LEU A 8 -24.09 -28.41 11.03
C LEU A 8 -24.30 -26.92 10.76
N SER A 9 -25.54 -26.43 10.95
CA SER A 9 -25.86 -25.01 10.85
C SER A 9 -25.10 -24.16 11.86
N PHE A 10 -25.01 -24.62 13.11
CA PHE A 10 -24.26 -23.93 14.16
C PHE A 10 -22.76 -23.82 13.84
N ILE A 11 -22.14 -24.91 13.35
CA ILE A 11 -20.73 -24.91 12.94
C ILE A 11 -20.51 -23.93 11.78
N PHE A 12 -21.42 -23.89 10.81
CA PHE A 12 -21.30 -22.99 9.66
C PHE A 12 -21.37 -21.51 10.06
N ILE A 13 -22.28 -21.15 10.97
CA ILE A 13 -22.38 -19.79 11.52
C ILE A 13 -21.11 -19.41 12.28
N LEU A 14 -20.57 -20.34 13.08
CA LEU A 14 -19.35 -20.11 13.85
C LEU A 14 -18.11 -19.91 12.96
N ALA A 15 -18.01 -20.69 11.88
CA ALA A 15 -16.96 -20.54 10.88
C ALA A 15 -17.09 -19.19 10.13
N PHE A 16 -18.31 -18.78 9.79
CA PHE A 16 -18.55 -17.50 9.11
C PHE A 16 -18.21 -16.29 9.99
N LEU A 17 -18.48 -16.34 11.30
CA LEU A 17 -18.09 -15.26 12.21
C LEU A 17 -16.56 -15.12 12.35
N SER A 18 -15.81 -16.21 12.23
CA SER A 18 -14.35 -16.22 12.44
C SER A 18 -13.55 -15.59 11.27
N SER A 19 -14.14 -15.50 10.07
CA SER A 19 -13.48 -14.95 8.89
C SER A 19 -13.30 -13.43 8.95
N SER A 20 -14.23 -12.72 9.59
CA SER A 20 -14.21 -11.25 9.67
C SER A 20 -13.06 -10.72 10.52
N LEU A 21 -12.55 -11.51 11.48
CA LEU A 21 -11.48 -11.09 12.38
C LEU A 21 -10.10 -11.04 11.69
N HIS A 22 -9.93 -11.76 10.58
CA HIS A 22 -8.65 -11.83 9.86
C HIS A 22 -8.46 -10.71 8.82
N ALA A 23 -9.46 -9.85 8.61
CA ALA A 23 -9.41 -8.83 7.56
C ALA A 23 -8.52 -7.62 7.90
N GLN A 24 -8.18 -7.40 9.17
CA GLN A 24 -7.36 -6.27 9.59
C GLN A 24 -5.91 -6.71 9.83
N GLN A 25 -5.10 -6.64 8.78
CA GLN A 25 -3.69 -6.99 8.84
C GLN A 25 -2.83 -5.74 9.00
N THR A 26 -2.08 -5.65 10.10
CA THR A 26 -1.10 -4.57 10.30
C THR A 26 0.14 -4.85 9.45
N THR A 27 0.61 -3.84 8.74
CA THR A 27 1.80 -3.91 7.88
C THR A 27 2.85 -2.88 8.31
N THR A 28 4.11 -3.10 7.97
CA THR A 28 5.20 -2.16 8.29
C THR A 28 5.46 -1.23 7.12
N VAL A 29 5.49 0.08 7.36
CA VAL A 29 5.91 1.07 6.37
C VAL A 29 7.43 1.07 6.29
N ILE A 30 7.97 0.92 5.08
CA ILE A 30 9.41 0.93 4.80
C ILE A 30 9.86 2.35 4.47
N ARG A 31 9.08 3.05 3.63
CA ARG A 31 9.40 4.40 3.14
C ARG A 31 8.14 5.13 2.68
N VAL A 32 8.13 6.44 2.84
CA VAL A 32 7.16 7.35 2.21
C VAL A 32 7.69 7.75 0.82
N VAL A 33 6.90 7.53 -0.24
CA VAL A 33 7.26 7.87 -1.62
C VAL A 33 6.75 9.26 -1.96
N ASP A 34 5.48 9.51 -1.63
CA ASP A 34 4.78 10.77 -1.81
C ASP A 34 3.74 10.94 -0.68
N GLY A 35 3.02 12.06 -0.64
CA GLY A 35 1.97 12.35 0.34
C GLY A 35 0.81 11.36 0.34
N ASP A 36 0.56 10.66 -0.78
CA ASP A 36 -0.49 9.65 -0.91
C ASP A 36 0.05 8.22 -1.16
N THR A 37 1.37 8.06 -1.35
CA THR A 37 1.98 6.81 -1.80
C THR A 37 3.03 6.33 -0.82
N LEU A 38 2.86 5.10 -0.32
CA LEU A 38 3.72 4.46 0.67
C LEU A 38 4.32 3.17 0.14
N LYS A 39 5.57 2.90 0.51
CA LYS A 39 6.20 1.59 0.32
C LYS A 39 6.11 0.81 1.63
N ILE A 40 5.42 -0.32 1.60
CA ILE A 40 5.16 -1.18 2.76
C ILE A 40 5.80 -2.55 2.58
N ARG A 41 6.06 -3.25 3.68
CA ARG A 41 6.46 -4.66 3.69
C ARG A 41 5.25 -5.53 4.03
N TYR A 42 4.62 -6.10 3.01
CA TYR A 42 3.48 -6.99 3.15
C TYR A 42 3.91 -8.43 2.87
N TRP A 43 3.76 -9.34 3.84
CA TRP A 43 4.19 -10.75 3.74
C TRP A 43 5.59 -10.93 3.11
N GLU A 44 6.58 -10.23 3.67
CA GLU A 44 7.99 -10.26 3.23
C GLU A 44 8.26 -9.68 1.83
N LYS A 45 7.24 -9.15 1.16
CA LYS A 45 7.38 -8.43 -0.11
C LYS A 45 7.25 -6.94 0.10
N ASP A 46 8.12 -6.20 -0.57
CA ASP A 46 8.08 -4.75 -0.57
C ASP A 46 7.13 -4.29 -1.68
N GLU A 47 5.96 -3.75 -1.29
CA GLU A 47 4.91 -3.30 -2.20
C GLU A 47 4.69 -1.80 -2.08
N SER A 48 4.31 -1.15 -3.18
CA SER A 48 3.93 0.27 -3.20
C SER A 48 2.41 0.36 -3.21
N ILE A 49 1.85 1.07 -2.24
CA ILE A 49 0.40 1.27 -2.10
C ILE A 49 0.08 2.75 -2.18
N ARG A 50 -1.07 3.08 -2.78
CA ARG A 50 -1.64 4.43 -2.81
C ARG A 50 -2.85 4.50 -1.89
N LEU A 51 -2.95 5.55 -1.11
CA LEU A 51 -3.99 5.75 -0.12
C LEU A 51 -5.30 6.15 -0.81
N ILE A 52 -6.38 5.41 -0.51
CA ILE A 52 -7.69 5.69 -1.11
C ILE A 52 -8.31 6.91 -0.42
N GLY A 53 -8.75 7.90 -1.21
CA GLY A 53 -9.43 9.09 -0.71
C GLY A 53 -8.48 10.17 -0.15
N ILE A 54 -7.17 10.00 -0.34
CA ILE A 54 -6.15 11.01 -0.07
C ILE A 54 -5.54 11.36 -1.42
N GLU A 55 -5.66 12.62 -1.82
CA GLU A 55 -4.97 13.15 -3.00
C GLU A 55 -3.94 14.16 -2.50
N ALA A 56 -2.67 13.88 -2.77
CA ALA A 56 -1.58 14.78 -2.45
C ALA A 56 -1.22 15.65 -3.66
N PRO A 57 -0.74 16.89 -3.48
CA PRO A 57 -0.11 17.62 -4.57
C PRO A 57 1.13 16.85 -5.02
N GLU A 58 1.25 16.63 -6.33
CA GLU A 58 2.37 15.92 -6.94
C GLU A 58 3.70 16.62 -6.60
N ASP A 59 4.70 15.84 -6.15
CA ASP A 59 6.02 16.38 -5.84
C ASP A 59 6.72 16.86 -7.13
N ILE A 60 7.28 18.06 -7.12
CA ILE A 60 7.97 18.66 -8.28
C ILE A 60 9.32 17.94 -8.45
N THR A 61 9.29 16.78 -9.09
CA THR A 61 10.50 16.04 -9.43
C THR A 61 11.18 16.81 -10.55
N VAL A 62 12.10 17.71 -10.21
CA VAL A 62 12.94 18.39 -11.21
C VAL A 62 13.71 17.31 -11.95
N ASN A 63 13.50 17.18 -13.27
CA ASN A 63 14.13 16.13 -14.04
C ASN A 63 15.65 16.30 -13.95
N ARG A 64 16.33 15.30 -13.37
CA ARG A 64 17.78 15.38 -13.11
C ARG A 64 18.58 15.54 -14.40
N GLU A 65 18.06 15.04 -15.52
CA GLU A 65 18.64 15.22 -16.85
C GLU A 65 18.54 16.67 -17.34
N GLU A 66 17.41 17.34 -17.05
CA GLU A 66 17.19 18.74 -17.41
C GLU A 66 18.11 19.66 -16.58
N VAL A 67 18.27 19.35 -15.29
CA VAL A 67 19.23 20.06 -14.43
C VAL A 67 20.67 19.79 -14.86
N SER A 68 21.03 18.55 -15.22
CA SER A 68 22.39 18.20 -15.64
C SER A 68 22.78 18.88 -16.95
N SER A 69 21.86 18.98 -17.91
CA SER A 69 22.12 19.67 -19.19
C SER A 69 22.27 21.18 -19.02
N LEU A 70 21.52 21.79 -18.09
CA LEU A 70 21.68 23.21 -17.74
C LEU A 70 23.01 23.48 -17.01
N VAL A 71 23.44 22.59 -16.11
CA VAL A 71 24.74 22.71 -15.43
C VAL A 71 25.89 22.61 -16.44
N GLU A 72 25.83 21.67 -17.38
CA GLU A 72 26.85 21.55 -18.44
C GLU A 72 26.85 22.77 -19.39
N ALA A 73 25.67 23.34 -19.65
CA ALA A 73 25.56 24.56 -20.46
C ALA A 73 26.17 25.78 -19.76
N ILE A 74 26.00 25.91 -18.44
CA ILE A 74 26.61 27.00 -17.65
C ILE A 74 28.14 26.83 -17.58
N ASP A 75 28.64 25.61 -17.41
CA ASP A 75 30.07 25.32 -17.36
C ASP A 75 30.79 25.61 -18.70
N LYS A 76 30.06 25.58 -19.82
CA LYS A 76 30.57 26.00 -21.15
C LYS A 76 30.57 27.52 -21.36
N ILE A 77 29.88 28.28 -20.51
CA ILE A 77 29.78 29.74 -20.59
C ILE A 77 30.80 30.43 -19.68
N CYS A 78 31.24 29.77 -18.61
CA CYS A 78 32.33 30.22 -17.72
C CYS A 78 33.72 29.90 -18.29
#